data_AF-A0A520JFF4-F1
#
_entry.id   AF-A0A520JFF4-F1
#
_cell.length_a   1.000
_cell.length_b   1.000
_cell.length_c   1.000
_cell.angle_alpha   90.00
_cell.angle_beta   90.00
_cell.angle_gamma   90.00
#
_symmetry.space_group_name_H-M   'P 1'
#
loop_
_entity.id
_entity.type
_entity.pdbx_description
1 polymer ?
#
loop_
_entity_poly.entity_id
_entity_poly.type
_entity_poly.pdbx_seq_one_letter_code
_entity_poly.pdbx_strand_id
1 'polypeptide(L)'
;MPDRLYLDHAATTPIIPAARDAMTRALGTWANPSSPHAEGRAARSALEQARRAVADAYGWGGETLFTSGASEALAIPLQRAIPPRRVISSVEHDAV
;
A
#
# COMPACT_ATOMS: atom_id res chain seq x y z
N MET A 1 28.68 -4.30 19.50
CA MET A 1 28.02 -3.00 19.24
C MET A 1 27.07 -2.76 20.39
N PRO A 2 27.00 -1.54 20.97
CA PRO A 2 25.95 -1.25 21.96
C PRO A 2 24.58 -1.49 21.33
N ASP A 3 23.61 -1.97 22.13
CA ASP A 3 22.23 -2.11 21.69
C ASP A 3 21.72 -0.74 21.24
N ARG A 4 21.43 -0.61 19.94
CA ARG A 4 20.89 0.62 19.36
C ARG A 4 19.39 0.68 19.62
N LEU A 5 18.95 1.72 20.31
CA LEU A 5 17.53 2.07 20.40
C LEU A 5 17.11 2.81 19.13
N TYR A 6 16.09 2.29 18.45
CA TYR A 6 15.48 2.94 17.29
C TYR A 6 14.26 3.75 17.74
N LEU A 7 14.35 5.07 17.64
CA LEU A 7 13.32 6.02 18.10
C LEU A 7 12.81 6.91 16.96
N ASP A 8 12.88 6.43 15.72
CA ASP A 8 12.50 7.17 14.51
C ASP A 8 11.43 6.44 13.69
N HIS A 9 10.44 5.86 14.39
CA HIS A 9 9.35 5.11 13.77
C HIS A 9 8.44 5.96 12.86
N ALA A 10 8.51 7.30 12.98
CA ALA A 10 7.79 8.24 12.15
C ALA A 10 8.35 8.30 10.71
N ALA A 11 9.66 8.10 10.52
CA ALA A 11 10.28 8.10 9.20
C ALA A 11 10.11 6.75 8.46
N THR A 12 10.33 5.65 9.18
CA THR A 12 10.06 4.28 8.68
C THR A 12 9.99 3.31 9.86
N THR A 13 9.65 2.05 9.63
CA THR A 13 9.55 1.05 10.70
C THR A 13 10.09 -0.31 10.23
N PRO A 14 10.88 -1.02 11.06
CA PRO A 14 11.30 -2.38 10.73
C PRO A 14 10.11 -3.29 10.45
N ILE A 15 10.23 -4.12 9.39
CA ILE A 15 9.17 -5.05 9.03
C ILE A 15 8.91 -6.04 10.16
N ILE A 16 7.65 -6.16 10.58
CA ILE A 16 7.25 -7.16 11.56
C ILE A 16 7.35 -8.57 10.95
N PRO A 17 7.66 -9.62 11.75
CA PRO A 17 7.81 -10.99 11.23
C PRO A 17 6.62 -11.47 10.40
N ALA A 18 5.39 -11.18 10.83
CA ALA A 18 4.17 -11.57 10.12
C ALA A 18 4.09 -10.98 8.70
N ALA A 19 4.50 -9.72 8.52
CA ALA A 19 4.52 -9.06 7.21
C ALA A 19 5.61 -9.63 6.32
N ARG A 20 6.80 -9.91 6.88
CA ARG A 20 7.90 -10.57 6.16
C ARG A 20 7.45 -11.94 5.63
N ASP A 21 6.83 -12.75 6.47
CA ASP A 21 6.40 -14.10 6.10
C ASP A 21 5.28 -14.06 5.03
N ALA A 22 4.37 -13.09 5.13
CA ALA A 22 3.35 -12.87 4.09
C ALA A 22 3.97 -12.48 2.75
N MET A 23 4.95 -11.58 2.75
CA MET A 23 5.69 -11.20 1.54
C MET A 23 6.46 -12.39 0.96
N THR A 24 7.15 -13.18 1.77
CA THR A 24 7.86 -14.38 1.31
C THR A 24 6.92 -15.39 0.66
N ARG A 25 5.72 -15.61 1.24
CA ARG A 25 4.69 -16.45 0.59
C ARG A 25 4.21 -15.85 -0.72
N ALA A 26 3.98 -14.54 -0.77
CA ALA A 26 3.54 -13.84 -1.97
C ALA A 26 4.56 -13.95 -3.12
N LEU A 27 5.87 -13.97 -2.83
CA LEU A 27 6.92 -14.19 -3.83
C LEU A 27 6.81 -15.53 -4.57
N GLY A 28 6.19 -16.55 -3.97
CA GLY A 28 5.88 -17.81 -4.64
C GLY A 28 4.74 -17.71 -5.65
N THR A 29 3.90 -16.67 -5.56
CA THR A 29 2.79 -16.37 -6.48
C THR A 29 3.30 -15.45 -7.59
N TRP A 30 4.02 -16.03 -8.55
CA TRP A 30 4.76 -15.29 -9.58
C TRP A 30 3.92 -14.86 -10.80
N ALA A 31 2.77 -15.49 -11.01
CA ALA A 31 1.98 -15.31 -12.22
C ALA A 31 1.30 -13.93 -12.28
N ASN A 32 1.11 -13.42 -13.50
CA ASN A 32 0.42 -12.16 -13.73
C ASN A 32 -1.08 -12.28 -13.39
N PRO A 33 -1.64 -11.46 -12.46
CA PRO A 33 -3.06 -11.47 -12.12
C PRO A 33 -4.04 -11.21 -13.28
N SER A 34 -3.56 -10.60 -14.37
CA SER A 34 -4.35 -10.34 -15.58
C SER A 34 -4.45 -11.55 -16.50
N SER A 35 -3.64 -12.59 -16.28
CA SER A 35 -3.66 -13.78 -17.11
C SER A 35 -4.89 -14.67 -16.83
N PRO A 36 -5.51 -15.25 -17.87
CA PRO A 36 -6.74 -16.03 -17.69
C PRO A 36 -6.51 -17.46 -17.19
N HIS A 37 -5.27 -17.98 -17.22
CA HIS A 37 -4.94 -19.35 -16.78
C HIS A 37 -4.96 -19.50 -15.26
N ALA A 38 -4.85 -20.73 -14.76
CA ALA A 38 -5.08 -21.07 -13.36
C ALA A 38 -4.22 -20.27 -12.38
N GLU A 39 -2.93 -20.14 -12.68
CA GLU A 39 -1.96 -19.41 -11.86
C GLU A 39 -2.25 -17.91 -11.83
N GLY A 40 -2.65 -17.32 -12.97
CA GLY A 40 -3.06 -15.91 -13.04
C GLY A 40 -4.32 -15.63 -12.21
N ARG A 41 -5.32 -16.52 -12.29
CA ARG A 41 -6.53 -16.42 -11.45
C ARG A 41 -6.22 -16.58 -9.96
N ALA A 42 -5.28 -17.46 -9.61
CA ALA A 42 -4.81 -17.61 -8.23
C ALA A 42 -4.13 -16.33 -7.72
N ALA A 43 -3.25 -15.73 -8.52
CA ALA A 43 -2.59 -14.46 -8.21
C ALA A 43 -3.60 -13.32 -8.02
N ARG A 44 -4.60 -13.23 -8.90
CA ARG A 44 -5.70 -12.27 -8.77
C ARG A 44 -6.49 -12.49 -7.49
N SER A 45 -6.82 -13.74 -7.15
CA SER A 45 -7.53 -14.06 -5.91
C SER A 45 -6.73 -13.60 -4.68
N ALA A 46 -5.42 -13.84 -4.63
CA ALA A 46 -4.56 -13.39 -3.55
C ALA A 46 -4.53 -11.85 -3.43
N LEU A 47 -4.42 -11.13 -4.56
CA LEU A 47 -4.44 -9.67 -4.58
C LEU A 47 -5.78 -9.10 -4.09
N GLU A 48 -6.90 -9.68 -4.50
CA GLU A 48 -8.24 -9.24 -4.07
C GLU A 48 -8.52 -9.56 -2.60
N GLN A 49 -7.98 -10.65 -2.07
CA GLN A 49 -8.02 -10.95 -0.64
C GLN A 49 -7.21 -9.90 0.15
N ALA A 50 -6.02 -9.54 -0.31
CA ALA A 50 -5.22 -8.48 0.30
C ALA A 50 -5.94 -7.13 0.26
N ARG A 51 -6.60 -6.80 -0.86
CA ARG A 51 -7.38 -5.56 -1.02
C ARG A 51 -8.52 -5.48 0.00
N ARG A 52 -9.27 -6.57 0.18
CA ARG A 52 -10.34 -6.65 1.20
C ARG A 52 -9.79 -6.54 2.61
N ALA A 53 -8.72 -7.27 2.94
CA ALA A 53 -8.10 -7.21 4.26
C ALA A 53 -7.64 -5.79 4.64
N VAL A 54 -7.06 -5.05 3.67
CA VAL A 54 -6.70 -3.63 3.88
C VAL A 54 -7.94 -2.77 4.09
N ALA A 55 -8.96 -2.91 3.24
CA ALA A 55 -10.20 -2.14 3.37
C ALA A 55 -10.88 -2.39 4.74
N ASP A 56 -10.98 -3.65 5.16
CA ASP A 56 -11.57 -4.07 6.43
C ASP A 56 -10.80 -3.51 7.63
N ALA A 57 -9.45 -3.51 7.57
CA ALA A 57 -8.61 -2.94 8.63
C ALA A 57 -8.85 -1.44 8.86
N TYR A 58 -9.27 -0.71 7.83
CA TYR A 58 -9.61 0.71 7.91
C TYR A 58 -11.13 0.98 8.02
N GLY A 59 -11.97 -0.06 8.01
CA GLY A 59 -13.43 0.10 7.93
C GLY A 59 -13.89 0.83 6.66
N TRP A 60 -13.14 0.67 5.55
CA TRP A 60 -13.36 1.40 4.31
C TRP A 60 -14.29 0.63 3.36
N GLY A 61 -15.44 1.23 3.02
CA GLY A 61 -16.42 0.64 2.09
C GLY A 61 -16.25 1.04 0.62
N GLY A 62 -15.27 1.90 0.31
CA GLY A 62 -15.04 2.40 -1.04
C GLY A 62 -14.01 1.59 -1.84
N GLU A 63 -13.65 2.10 -3.02
CA GLU A 63 -12.57 1.52 -3.82
C GLU A 63 -11.23 1.68 -3.09
N THR A 64 -10.45 0.61 -3.05
CA THR A 64 -9.08 0.61 -2.50
C THR A 64 -8.13 0.49 -3.68
N LEU A 65 -7.26 1.48 -3.89
CA LEU A 65 -6.22 1.45 -4.93
C LEU A 65 -4.88 1.14 -4.29
N PHE A 66 -4.10 0.24 -4.90
CA PHE A 66 -2.72 -0.01 -4.48
C PHE A 66 -1.79 0.87 -5.30
N THR A 67 -0.97 1.67 -4.62
CA THR A 67 0.10 2.49 -5.19
C THR A 67 1.45 2.00 -4.68
N SER A 68 2.54 2.50 -5.25
CA SER A 68 3.90 2.23 -4.77
C SER A 68 4.21 2.85 -3.40
N GLY A 69 3.40 3.84 -2.97
CA GLY A 69 3.53 4.49 -1.67
C GLY A 69 2.62 5.71 -1.54
N ALA A 70 2.73 6.39 -0.39
CA ALA A 70 1.90 7.55 -0.06
C ALA A 70 2.09 8.74 -1.02
N SER A 71 3.33 8.99 -1.48
CA SER A 71 3.61 10.09 -2.43
C SER A 71 2.88 9.90 -3.77
N GLU A 72 2.82 8.68 -4.31
CA GLU A 72 2.04 8.39 -5.52
C GLU A 72 0.53 8.52 -5.24
N ALA A 73 0.07 8.03 -4.09
CA ALA A 73 -1.34 8.15 -3.71
C ALA A 73 -1.80 9.61 -3.61
N LEU A 74 -0.97 10.50 -3.07
CA LEU A 74 -1.22 11.93 -2.99
C LEU A 74 -1.14 12.63 -4.36
N ALA A 75 -0.22 12.20 -5.23
CA ALA A 75 -0.06 12.77 -6.56
C ALA A 75 -1.31 12.60 -7.45
N ILE A 76 -2.11 11.54 -7.26
CA ILE A 76 -3.35 11.32 -8.04
C ILE A 76 -4.34 12.50 -7.86
N PRO A 77 -4.87 12.80 -6.67
CA PRO A 77 -5.78 13.92 -6.48
C PRO A 77 -5.09 15.30 -6.60
N LEU A 78 -3.80 15.41 -6.28
CA LEU A 78 -3.11 16.71 -6.28
C LEU A 78 -2.55 17.11 -7.65
N GLN A 79 -2.15 16.17 -8.49
CA GLN A 79 -1.52 16.51 -9.78
C GLN A 79 -2.39 16.12 -10.97
N ARG A 80 -3.33 15.18 -10.81
CA ARG A 80 -4.13 14.65 -11.92
C ARG A 80 -5.59 15.06 -11.87
N ALA A 81 -6.16 15.31 -10.69
CA ALA A 81 -7.52 15.83 -10.58
C ALA A 81 -7.57 17.35 -10.80
N ILE A 82 -8.70 17.82 -11.35
CA ILE A 82 -8.98 19.25 -11.61
C ILE A 82 -10.20 19.66 -10.76
N PRO A 83 -10.03 19.85 -9.43
CA PRO A 83 -11.14 20.24 -8.58
C PRO A 83 -11.46 21.74 -8.77
N PRO A 84 -12.70 22.18 -8.48
CA PRO A 84 -13.07 23.59 -8.53
C PRO A 84 -12.33 24.44 -7.49
N ARG A 85 -11.86 23.80 -6.39
CA ARG A 85 -11.05 24.44 -5.36
C ARG A 85 -10.14 23.41 -4.69
N ARG A 86 -8.95 23.86 -4.28
CA ARG A 86 -8.02 23.09 -3.44
C ARG A 86 -7.69 23.88 -2.19
N VAL A 87 -7.69 23.22 -1.04
CA VAL A 87 -7.32 23.79 0.28
C VAL A 87 -6.40 22.78 0.96
N ILE A 88 -5.23 23.23 1.39
CA ILE A 88 -4.18 22.43 2.06
C ILE A 88 -3.65 23.21 3.26
N SER A 89 -3.11 22.52 4.27
CA SER A 89 -2.48 23.18 5.43
C SER A 89 -1.03 23.57 5.15
N SER A 90 -0.42 24.36 6.04
CA SER A 90 0.99 24.76 5.93
C SER A 90 1.98 23.74 6.52
N VAL A 91 1.49 22.60 7.00
CA VAL A 91 2.27 21.58 7.71
C VAL A 91 2.10 20.19 7.10
N GLU A 92 1.68 20.13 5.84
CA GLU A 92 1.58 18.89 5.09
C GLU A 92 2.97 18.28 4.85
N HIS A 93 3.00 16.99 4.53
CA HIS A 93 4.22 16.34 4.05
C HIS A 93 4.68 16.98 2.73
N ASP A 94 5.99 16.98 2.44
CA ASP A 94 6.62 17.48 1.20
C ASP A 94 6.07 16.87 -0.12
N ALA A 95 5.19 15.87 -0.02
CA ALA A 95 4.57 15.20 -1.16
C ALA A 95 3.21 15.83 -1.55
N VAL A 96 2.69 16.75 -0.73
CA VAL A 96 1.46 17.51 -0.97
C VAL A 96 1.77 18.81 -1.70
#